data_AF-A0A9P6AA88-F1
#
_entry.id   AF-A0A9P6AA88-F1
#
_cell.length_a   1.000
_cell.length_b   1.000
_cell.length_c   1.000
_cell.angle_alpha   90.00
_cell.angle_beta   90.00
_cell.angle_gamma   90.00
#
_symmetry.space_group_name_H-M   'P 1'
#
loop_
_entity.id
_entity.type
_entity.pdbx_description
1 polymer ?
#
loop_
_entity_poly.entity_id
_entity_poly.type
_entity_poly.pdbx_seq_one_letter_code
_entity_poly.pdbx_strand_id
1 'polypeptide(L)'
;MERITVGELRVLTLSNVYEFRDPHPDNQSPLKAELRVVNDVFWVRLCTMGDLGFAEAYMYGDVECDDLVSLFMIFLENRENLSNLDSKLSYLFTLPQRLTSYRFLNTIGNSRSNISAHYDISNDMFTGFLSEDLTYSCGIFEDLDGDHRKFGNQTQWSGGQGLKRIQHSERVNRDDGNVTATINGKDELYEAQIRKLRHIFEKARILPGHHVLEIGSGWGSMAMFIAQNSPETTVDTITLSIQQQELATQRIKEAGLEDRIRVHLMDYRNMPAEWEGAFDRVISIEMIEAVGFEFLEKYWSVVDWALKRKGGVGVVQAITIPEARFQRYLQEVDFIRKWVMLFPGGILPALSLLFQTMEKGSGGRLIVDSVSNIGPHYARTLREWRKRFLANFEDVIVPALKKQYPDVMTGRSGRSEIEVFRRKWLCDCYCEAGFTSRTLGDHILTFTREGCREYGCDVYS
;
A
#
# COMPACT_ATOMS: atom_id res chain seq x y z
N MET A 1 -3.35 7.15 -32.28
CA MET A 1 -4.31 6.51 -31.35
C MET A 1 -4.77 5.19 -31.95
N GLU A 2 -3.88 4.21 -32.14
CA GLU A 2 -4.25 3.00 -32.90
C GLU A 2 -3.43 1.74 -32.52
N ARG A 3 -3.08 1.56 -31.25
CA ARG A 3 -2.36 0.35 -30.78
C ARG A 3 -2.71 -0.04 -29.34
N ILE A 4 -3.99 -0.28 -29.06
CA ILE A 4 -4.32 -1.21 -27.98
C ILE A 4 -4.19 -2.60 -28.61
N THR A 5 -3.16 -3.33 -28.20
CA THR A 5 -2.85 -4.68 -28.66
C THR A 5 -3.41 -5.75 -27.74
N VAL A 6 -3.82 -5.40 -26.52
CA VAL A 6 -4.44 -6.32 -25.56
C VAL A 6 -5.58 -5.61 -24.82
N GLY A 7 -6.78 -6.21 -24.83
CA GLY A 7 -7.98 -5.72 -24.13
C GLY A 7 -8.92 -4.85 -24.97
N GLU A 8 -10.14 -4.64 -24.44
CA GLU A 8 -11.15 -3.76 -25.05
C GLU A 8 -11.37 -2.52 -24.15
N LEU A 9 -11.10 -1.32 -24.68
CA LEU A 9 -11.35 -0.05 -24.00
C LEU A 9 -12.39 0.76 -24.77
N ARG A 10 -13.48 1.13 -24.09
CA ARG A 10 -14.49 2.06 -24.61
C ARG A 10 -14.40 3.39 -23.86
N VAL A 11 -14.28 4.49 -24.60
CA VAL A 11 -14.30 5.84 -24.03
C VAL A 11 -15.57 6.54 -24.49
N LEU A 12 -16.49 6.76 -23.56
CA LEU A 12 -17.73 7.50 -23.76
C LEU A 12 -17.52 8.97 -23.42
N THR A 13 -17.64 9.85 -24.40
CA THR A 13 -17.79 11.30 -24.16
C THR A 13 -19.25 11.71 -24.30
N LEU A 14 -19.58 12.95 -23.92
CA LEU A 14 -20.94 13.49 -24.09
C LEU A 14 -21.43 13.49 -25.56
N SER A 15 -20.50 13.47 -26.51
CA SER A 15 -20.78 13.62 -27.94
C SER A 15 -20.40 12.40 -28.79
N ASN A 16 -19.44 11.58 -28.37
CA ASN A 16 -18.89 10.49 -29.17
C ASN A 16 -18.55 9.26 -28.34
N VAL A 17 -18.58 8.10 -28.97
CA VAL A 17 -18.08 6.84 -28.40
C VAL A 17 -16.84 6.44 -29.17
N TYR A 18 -15.71 6.37 -28.48
CA TYR A 18 -14.45 5.86 -29.03
C TYR A 18 -14.28 4.41 -28.58
N GLU A 19 -14.13 3.49 -29.53
CA GLU A 19 -13.85 2.09 -29.22
C GLU A 19 -12.45 1.73 -29.66
N PHE A 20 -11.67 1.17 -28.74
CA PHE A 20 -10.35 0.64 -28.99
C PHE A 20 -10.38 -0.86 -28.69
N ARG A 21 -10.14 -1.69 -29.70
CA ARG A 21 -10.19 -3.15 -29.59
C ARG A 21 -8.88 -3.78 -30.06
N ASP A 22 -8.60 -4.96 -29.54
CA ASP A 22 -7.51 -5.82 -30.01
C ASP A 22 -7.73 -6.21 -31.49
N PRO A 23 -6.74 -6.01 -32.38
CA PRO A 23 -6.82 -6.44 -33.78
C PRO A 23 -6.82 -7.96 -33.99
N HIS A 24 -6.54 -8.79 -32.96
CA HIS A 24 -6.58 -10.26 -33.03
C HIS A 24 -7.73 -10.86 -32.20
N PRO A 25 -8.90 -11.14 -32.81
CA PRO A 25 -10.10 -11.62 -32.09
C PRO A 25 -10.03 -13.08 -31.59
N ASP A 26 -8.95 -13.82 -31.87
CA ASP A 26 -8.80 -15.23 -31.46
C ASP A 26 -8.37 -15.39 -29.99
N ASN A 27 -7.87 -14.33 -29.35
CA ASN A 27 -7.71 -14.29 -27.90
C ASN A 27 -8.94 -13.62 -27.30
N GLN A 28 -9.78 -14.38 -26.61
CA GLN A 28 -10.73 -13.81 -25.64
C GLN A 28 -9.93 -13.14 -24.53
N SER A 29 -9.45 -11.91 -24.75
CA SER A 29 -8.84 -11.11 -23.69
C SER A 29 -9.94 -10.80 -22.68
N PRO A 30 -9.82 -11.25 -21.41
CA PRO A 30 -10.86 -11.07 -20.39
C PRO A 30 -10.98 -9.62 -19.90
N LEU A 31 -10.02 -8.76 -20.26
CA LEU A 31 -9.93 -7.38 -19.79
C LEU A 31 -10.78 -6.46 -20.66
N LYS A 32 -11.85 -5.94 -20.06
CA LYS A 32 -12.73 -4.93 -20.67
C LYS A 32 -12.96 -3.79 -19.70
N ALA A 33 -12.86 -2.56 -20.19
CA ALA A 33 -13.12 -1.37 -19.40
C ALA A 33 -13.88 -0.31 -20.22
N GLU A 34 -14.76 0.40 -19.55
CA GLU A 34 -15.54 1.52 -20.03
C GLU A 34 -15.21 2.78 -19.20
N LEU A 35 -14.70 3.79 -19.88
CA LEU A 35 -14.36 5.09 -19.30
C LEU A 35 -15.37 6.13 -19.78
N ARG A 36 -16.06 6.78 -18.86
CA ARG A 36 -17.06 7.81 -19.13
C ARG A 36 -16.52 9.18 -18.73
N VAL A 37 -16.31 10.04 -19.71
CA VAL A 37 -15.89 11.43 -19.50
C VAL A 37 -17.14 12.28 -19.28
N VAL A 38 -17.30 12.78 -18.06
CA VAL A 38 -18.43 13.64 -17.66
C VAL A 38 -18.12 15.10 -17.97
N ASN A 39 -16.86 15.51 -17.85
CA ASN A 39 -16.41 16.89 -18.04
C ASN A 39 -15.18 16.96 -18.95
N ASP A 40 -15.20 17.85 -19.95
CA ASP A 40 -14.10 18.04 -20.89
C ASP A 40 -12.83 18.62 -20.25
N VAL A 41 -12.93 19.15 -19.02
CA VAL A 41 -11.77 19.51 -18.18
C VAL A 41 -10.82 18.31 -17.98
N PHE A 42 -11.35 17.08 -18.06
CA PHE A 42 -10.57 15.84 -18.07
C PHE A 42 -9.42 15.87 -19.10
N TRP A 43 -9.69 16.30 -20.33
CA TRP A 43 -8.70 16.30 -21.41
C TRP A 43 -7.57 17.28 -21.14
N VAL A 44 -7.90 18.45 -20.57
CA VAL A 44 -6.91 19.46 -20.20
C VAL A 44 -6.02 18.94 -19.08
N ARG A 45 -6.60 18.30 -18.05
CA ARG A 45 -5.84 17.70 -16.93
C ARG A 45 -4.96 16.55 -17.41
N LEU A 46 -5.48 15.65 -18.24
CA LEU A 46 -4.73 14.53 -18.79
C LEU A 46 -3.52 15.00 -19.62
N CYS A 47 -3.72 15.99 -20.50
CA CYS A 47 -2.64 16.53 -21.32
C CYS A 47 -1.60 17.33 -20.52
N THR A 48 -2.00 17.99 -19.43
CA THR A 48 -1.09 18.86 -18.65
C THR A 48 -0.34 18.11 -17.56
N MET A 49 -0.99 17.15 -16.91
CA MET A 49 -0.51 16.49 -15.69
C MET A 49 -0.41 14.97 -15.84
N GLY A 50 -0.70 14.40 -17.01
CA GLY A 50 -0.50 12.98 -17.30
C GLY A 50 -1.34 12.07 -16.40
N ASP A 51 -0.68 11.07 -15.81
CA ASP A 51 -1.26 10.11 -14.86
C ASP A 51 -1.86 10.78 -13.62
N LEU A 52 -1.19 11.80 -13.10
CA LEU A 52 -1.69 12.61 -12.00
C LEU A 52 -2.96 13.38 -12.40
N GLY A 53 -3.03 13.87 -13.63
CA GLY A 53 -4.21 14.53 -14.17
C GLY A 53 -5.41 13.60 -14.31
N PHE A 54 -5.17 12.35 -14.71
CA PHE A 54 -6.21 11.31 -14.76
C PHE A 54 -6.79 11.04 -13.35
N ALA A 55 -5.91 10.85 -12.37
CA ALA A 55 -6.33 10.50 -11.03
C ALA A 55 -7.03 11.66 -10.30
N GLU A 56 -6.56 12.91 -10.47
CA GLU A 56 -7.29 14.09 -9.97
C GLU A 56 -8.66 14.22 -10.64
N ALA A 57 -8.75 14.01 -11.96
CA ALA A 57 -10.03 14.04 -12.65
C ALA A 57 -10.99 12.94 -12.15
N TYR A 58 -10.48 11.74 -11.84
CA TYR A 58 -11.29 10.67 -11.23
C TYR A 58 -11.77 11.06 -9.82
N MET A 59 -10.88 11.62 -8.99
CA MET A 59 -11.19 12.09 -7.63
C MET A 59 -12.31 13.15 -7.64
N TYR A 60 -12.24 14.12 -8.55
CA TYR A 60 -13.22 15.21 -8.62
C TYR A 60 -14.54 14.86 -9.31
N GLY A 61 -14.66 13.68 -9.92
CA GLY A 61 -15.90 13.32 -10.64
C GLY A 61 -15.94 13.73 -12.10
N ASP A 62 -14.84 14.19 -12.68
CA ASP A 62 -14.78 14.56 -14.10
C ASP A 62 -14.80 13.33 -15.02
N VAL A 63 -14.41 12.16 -14.48
CA VAL A 63 -14.42 10.87 -15.18
C VAL A 63 -14.97 9.76 -14.27
N GLU A 64 -15.74 8.84 -14.85
CA GLU A 64 -16.26 7.64 -14.22
C GLU A 64 -15.74 6.41 -14.96
N CYS A 65 -15.50 5.32 -14.24
CA CYS A 65 -15.03 4.07 -14.82
C CYS A 65 -15.79 2.90 -14.17
N ASP A 66 -16.14 1.91 -14.97
CA ASP A 66 -16.79 0.67 -14.55
C ASP A 66 -15.86 -0.26 -13.76
N ASP A 67 -14.65 -0.51 -14.26
CA ASP A 67 -13.59 -1.26 -13.61
C ASP A 67 -12.23 -0.60 -13.80
N LEU A 68 -11.82 0.15 -12.77
CA LEU A 68 -10.51 0.79 -12.73
C LEU A 68 -9.35 -0.22 -12.78
N VAL A 69 -9.53 -1.44 -12.23
CA VAL A 69 -8.46 -2.44 -12.21
C VAL A 69 -8.19 -2.92 -13.63
N SER A 70 -9.23 -3.32 -14.38
CA SER A 70 -9.09 -3.69 -15.79
C SER A 70 -8.54 -2.54 -16.63
N LEU A 71 -8.98 -1.30 -16.38
CA LEU A 71 -8.45 -0.13 -17.09
C LEU A 71 -6.93 0.03 -16.87
N PHE A 72 -6.46 -0.03 -15.62
CA PHE A 72 -5.04 0.09 -15.33
C PHE A 72 -4.24 -1.10 -15.87
N MET A 73 -4.78 -2.31 -15.83
CA MET A 73 -4.15 -3.49 -16.43
C MET A 73 -3.99 -3.32 -17.95
N ILE A 74 -5.02 -2.85 -18.66
CA ILE A 74 -4.93 -2.52 -20.09
C ILE A 74 -3.84 -1.48 -20.34
N PHE A 75 -3.76 -0.41 -19.54
CA PHE A 75 -2.71 0.61 -19.70
C PHE A 75 -1.31 0.05 -19.42
N LEU A 76 -1.16 -0.80 -18.42
CA LEU A 76 0.12 -1.41 -18.06
C LEU A 76 0.61 -2.40 -19.13
N GLU A 77 -0.28 -3.20 -19.72
CA GLU A 77 0.05 -4.15 -20.78
C GLU A 77 0.38 -3.45 -22.11
N ASN A 78 -0.31 -2.35 -22.43
CA ASN A 78 -0.09 -1.59 -23.66
C ASN A 78 0.96 -0.47 -23.52
N ARG A 79 1.66 -0.41 -22.39
CA ARG A 79 2.58 0.70 -22.05
C ARG A 79 3.68 0.93 -23.09
N GLU A 80 4.23 -0.14 -23.68
CA GLU A 80 5.35 -0.02 -24.65
C GLU A 80 4.88 0.58 -25.97
N ASN A 81 3.64 0.27 -26.35
CA ASN A 81 2.99 0.84 -27.52
C ASN A 81 2.56 2.30 -27.30
N LEU A 82 2.18 2.64 -26.07
CA LEU A 82 1.85 4.01 -25.65
C LEU A 82 3.12 4.87 -25.51
N SER A 83 4.22 4.34 -24.95
CA SER A 83 5.48 5.08 -24.80
C SER A 83 6.18 5.40 -26.14
N ASN A 84 5.89 4.63 -27.18
CA ASN A 84 6.42 4.91 -28.53
C ASN A 84 5.69 6.07 -29.23
N LEU A 85 4.50 6.48 -28.75
CA LEU A 85 3.83 7.72 -29.16
C LEU A 85 4.48 8.98 -28.52
N ASP A 86 5.23 8.82 -27.42
CA ASP A 86 5.69 9.91 -26.55
C ASP A 86 6.94 10.67 -27.03
N SER A 87 7.61 10.25 -28.11
CA SER A 87 8.92 10.82 -28.44
C SER A 87 8.92 12.27 -28.97
N LYS A 88 7.80 12.77 -29.52
CA LYS A 88 7.73 14.13 -30.11
C LYS A 88 6.75 15.08 -29.44
N LEU A 89 5.57 14.61 -29.01
CA LEU A 89 4.62 15.45 -28.27
C LEU A 89 5.07 15.63 -26.80
N SER A 90 5.53 14.56 -26.15
CA SER A 90 5.83 14.59 -24.71
C SER A 90 7.09 15.41 -24.39
N TYR A 91 8.00 15.63 -25.35
CA TYR A 91 9.13 16.57 -25.18
C TYR A 91 8.67 18.04 -25.12
N LEU A 92 7.56 18.39 -25.78
CA LEU A 92 6.96 19.73 -25.72
C LEU A 92 6.14 19.94 -24.43
N PHE A 93 5.55 18.87 -23.88
CA PHE A 93 4.71 18.91 -22.67
C PHE A 93 5.42 18.54 -21.35
N THR A 94 6.63 17.97 -21.39
CA THR A 94 7.46 17.65 -20.20
C THR A 94 8.10 18.89 -19.57
N LEU A 95 8.35 19.95 -20.35
CA LEU A 95 8.84 21.23 -19.83
C LEU A 95 7.84 21.90 -18.86
N PRO A 96 6.54 22.03 -19.21
CA PRO A 96 5.50 22.43 -18.26
C PRO A 96 5.37 21.49 -17.07
N GLN A 97 5.39 20.16 -17.27
CA GLN A 97 5.24 19.17 -16.19
C GLN A 97 6.33 19.29 -15.12
N ARG A 98 7.60 19.49 -15.50
CA ARG A 98 8.69 19.70 -14.54
C ARG A 98 8.53 21.01 -13.74
N LEU A 99 8.10 22.09 -14.40
CA LEU A 99 7.92 23.40 -13.78
C LEU A 99 6.66 23.49 -12.89
N THR A 100 5.56 22.86 -13.31
CA THR A 100 4.33 22.79 -12.50
C THR A 100 4.48 21.83 -11.34
N SER A 101 5.14 20.67 -11.50
CA SER A 101 5.43 19.77 -10.38
C SER A 101 6.24 20.49 -9.30
N TYR A 102 7.32 21.20 -9.66
CA TYR A 102 8.15 21.94 -8.68
C TYR A 102 7.40 23.09 -7.96
N ARG A 103 6.50 23.80 -8.65
CA ARG A 103 5.72 24.91 -8.07
C ARG A 103 4.51 24.44 -7.26
N PHE A 104 3.83 23.38 -7.67
CA PHE A 104 2.71 22.80 -6.93
C PHE A 104 3.16 21.98 -5.72
N LEU A 105 4.38 21.44 -5.72
CA LEU A 105 5.01 20.85 -4.53
C LEU A 105 5.30 21.90 -3.43
N ASN A 106 5.47 23.19 -3.81
CA ASN A 106 5.88 24.26 -2.89
C ASN A 106 4.85 25.38 -2.67
N THR A 107 3.63 25.29 -3.23
CA THR A 107 2.61 26.30 -2.96
C THR A 107 1.93 26.00 -1.62
N ILE A 108 2.48 26.60 -0.57
CA ILE A 108 2.07 26.61 0.87
C ILE A 108 0.64 27.19 1.10
N GLY A 109 -0.18 27.36 0.05
CA GLY A 109 -1.55 27.88 0.15
C GLY A 109 -2.63 26.82 0.39
N ASN A 110 -2.43 25.59 -0.11
CA ASN A 110 -3.34 24.44 0.06
C ASN A 110 -2.88 23.47 1.17
N SER A 111 -1.76 23.78 1.81
CA SER A 111 -1.14 22.96 2.85
C SER A 111 -1.99 22.81 4.10
N ARG A 112 -2.99 23.65 4.38
CA ARG A 112 -3.88 23.44 5.52
C ARG A 112 -4.81 22.24 5.38
N SER A 113 -5.19 21.83 4.16
CA SER A 113 -5.91 20.56 3.94
C SER A 113 -4.96 19.38 3.70
N ASN A 114 -3.75 19.65 3.20
CA ASN A 114 -2.80 18.59 2.82
C ASN A 114 -1.79 18.21 3.92
N ILE A 115 -1.52 19.06 4.91
CA ILE A 115 -0.45 18.83 5.91
C ILE A 115 -0.99 18.22 7.23
N SER A 116 -2.30 18.24 7.50
CA SER A 116 -2.85 17.72 8.78
C SER A 116 -3.65 16.41 8.67
N ALA A 117 -3.66 15.73 7.52
CA ALA A 117 -4.73 14.77 7.22
C ALA A 117 -4.34 13.29 7.16
N HIS A 118 -3.09 12.89 7.40
CA HIS A 118 -2.64 11.56 6.91
C HIS A 118 -1.99 10.60 7.93
N TYR A 119 -1.62 11.05 9.15
CA TYR A 119 -1.34 10.14 10.30
C TYR A 119 -2.34 10.26 11.44
N ASP A 120 -3.12 11.35 11.45
CA ASP A 120 -4.23 11.56 12.35
C ASP A 120 -5.54 11.25 11.61
N ILE A 121 -5.63 10.12 10.90
CA ILE A 121 -6.94 9.59 10.48
C ILE A 121 -7.38 8.65 11.60
N SER A 122 -8.60 8.84 12.11
CA SER A 122 -9.10 8.16 13.30
C SER A 122 -8.96 6.64 13.16
N ASN A 123 -8.50 5.98 14.23
CA ASN A 123 -8.50 4.52 14.35
C ASN A 123 -9.87 3.91 14.01
N ASP A 124 -10.96 4.66 14.26
CA ASP A 124 -12.35 4.28 13.92
C ASP A 124 -12.57 4.06 12.40
N MET A 125 -11.79 4.72 11.54
CA MET A 125 -11.86 4.48 10.10
C MET A 125 -11.14 3.19 9.72
N PHE A 126 -9.94 2.96 10.29
CA PHE A 126 -9.11 1.79 9.98
C PHE A 126 -9.78 0.48 10.42
N THR A 127 -10.50 0.48 11.55
CA THR A 127 -11.32 -0.66 11.98
C THR A 127 -12.42 -1.03 10.97
N GLY A 128 -12.84 -0.09 10.11
CA GLY A 128 -13.87 -0.31 9.09
C GLY A 128 -13.44 -1.22 7.94
N PHE A 129 -12.14 -1.36 7.67
CA PHE A 129 -11.66 -2.18 6.54
C PHE A 129 -10.47 -3.08 6.85
N LEU A 130 -9.72 -2.83 7.93
CA LEU A 130 -8.69 -3.73 8.40
C LEU A 130 -9.30 -4.95 9.11
N SER A 131 -8.46 -5.97 9.34
CA SER A 131 -8.77 -7.09 10.22
C SER A 131 -8.65 -6.70 11.70
N GLU A 132 -9.09 -7.58 12.61
CA GLU A 132 -9.09 -7.35 14.06
C GLU A 132 -7.72 -6.99 14.65
N ASP A 133 -6.65 -7.48 14.02
CA ASP A 133 -5.28 -7.15 14.39
C ASP A 133 -4.87 -5.72 13.99
N LEU A 134 -5.67 -5.00 13.20
CA LEU A 134 -5.41 -3.65 12.69
C LEU A 134 -4.09 -3.55 11.92
N THR A 135 -3.70 -4.61 11.22
CA THR A 135 -2.45 -4.59 10.46
C THR A 135 -2.65 -3.94 9.09
N TYR A 136 -2.01 -2.79 8.86
CA TYR A 136 -1.95 -2.11 7.57
C TYR A 136 -0.64 -2.44 6.84
N SER A 137 -0.49 -3.70 6.44
CA SER A 137 0.60 -4.23 5.60
C SER A 137 0.11 -5.48 4.85
N CYS A 138 0.91 -5.99 3.91
CA CYS A 138 0.59 -7.19 3.12
C CYS A 138 0.31 -8.44 3.96
N GLY A 139 -0.82 -9.13 3.76
CA GLY A 139 -1.07 -10.45 4.35
C GLY A 139 -0.52 -11.60 3.50
N ILE A 140 -0.26 -12.79 4.09
CA ILE A 140 0.14 -14.00 3.35
C ILE A 140 -1.03 -14.99 3.30
N PHE A 141 -1.54 -15.23 2.09
CA PHE A 141 -2.67 -16.13 1.85
C PHE A 141 -2.22 -17.52 1.40
N GLU A 142 -2.97 -18.56 1.76
CA GLU A 142 -2.75 -19.94 1.24
C GLU A 142 -3.05 -20.06 -0.25
N ASP A 143 -3.97 -19.22 -0.74
CA ASP A 143 -4.45 -19.22 -2.11
C ASP A 143 -4.48 -17.78 -2.63
N LEU A 144 -3.85 -17.50 -3.77
CA LEU A 144 -3.76 -16.13 -4.31
C LEU A 144 -5.05 -15.67 -4.97
N ASP A 145 -5.85 -16.60 -5.49
CA ASP A 145 -7.07 -16.32 -6.26
C ASP A 145 -8.32 -16.95 -5.62
N GLY A 146 -8.23 -17.34 -4.35
CA GLY A 146 -9.35 -17.96 -3.61
C GLY A 146 -10.58 -17.07 -3.52
N ASP A 147 -10.40 -15.75 -3.61
CA ASP A 147 -11.48 -14.79 -3.63
C ASP A 147 -12.23 -14.76 -4.97
N HIS A 148 -11.57 -15.03 -6.09
CA HIS A 148 -12.24 -15.16 -7.40
C HIS A 148 -13.10 -16.41 -7.49
N ARG A 149 -12.78 -17.47 -6.74
CA ARG A 149 -13.54 -18.74 -6.74
C ARG A 149 -14.81 -18.68 -5.90
N LYS A 150 -14.82 -17.90 -4.81
CA LYS A 150 -15.97 -17.79 -3.89
C LYS A 150 -17.09 -16.89 -4.44
N PHE A 151 -16.76 -15.93 -5.29
CA PHE A 151 -17.72 -15.01 -5.89
C PHE A 151 -17.87 -15.34 -7.38
N GLY A 152 -18.82 -16.23 -7.70
CA GLY A 152 -19.21 -16.55 -9.09
C GLY A 152 -19.86 -15.39 -9.86
N ASN A 153 -19.70 -14.15 -9.44
CA ASN A 153 -20.21 -12.98 -10.14
C ASN A 153 -19.03 -12.13 -10.62
N GLN A 154 -18.53 -12.44 -11.81
CA GLN A 154 -17.99 -11.41 -12.69
C GLN A 154 -19.01 -10.28 -12.75
N THR A 155 -18.56 -9.04 -12.55
CA THR A 155 -19.33 -7.84 -12.87
C THR A 155 -19.94 -8.03 -14.26
N GLN A 156 -21.27 -8.10 -14.31
CA GLN A 156 -22.00 -8.43 -15.52
C GLN A 156 -21.81 -7.27 -16.52
N TRP A 157 -21.01 -7.52 -17.56
CA TRP A 157 -20.87 -6.65 -18.72
C TRP A 157 -22.25 -6.32 -19.30
N SER A 158 -22.72 -5.09 -19.11
CA SER A 158 -24.11 -4.71 -19.39
C SER A 158 -24.42 -4.46 -20.87
N GLY A 159 -23.47 -4.74 -21.77
CA GLY A 159 -23.74 -4.86 -23.20
C GLY A 159 -24.34 -3.62 -23.87
N GLY A 160 -24.27 -2.44 -23.26
CA GLY A 160 -24.76 -1.20 -23.85
C GLY A 160 -26.28 -1.16 -24.05
N GLN A 161 -27.06 -0.93 -22.99
CA GLN A 161 -28.36 -0.27 -23.12
C GLN A 161 -28.31 1.12 -22.47
N GLY A 162 -28.44 2.14 -23.33
CA GLY A 162 -28.03 3.51 -23.09
C GLY A 162 -28.68 4.24 -21.92
N LEU A 163 -27.96 5.24 -21.40
CA LEU A 163 -28.38 6.53 -20.83
C LEU A 163 -29.54 6.60 -19.81
N LYS A 164 -30.16 5.49 -19.41
CA LYS A 164 -31.25 5.43 -18.44
C LYS A 164 -31.23 4.08 -17.69
N ARG A 165 -30.26 3.90 -16.78
CA ARG A 165 -30.42 3.12 -15.53
C ARG A 165 -29.11 3.10 -14.73
N ILE A 166 -28.83 4.24 -14.09
CA ILE A 166 -28.37 4.22 -12.70
C ILE A 166 -29.45 4.98 -11.93
N GLN A 167 -30.68 4.48 -12.00
CA GLN A 167 -31.63 4.77 -10.94
C GLN A 167 -31.13 3.96 -9.75
N HIS A 168 -30.82 4.67 -8.67
CA HIS A 168 -30.77 4.23 -7.29
C HIS A 168 -30.42 2.74 -7.14
N SER A 169 -29.20 2.46 -6.66
CA SER A 169 -28.83 1.15 -6.13
C SER A 169 -30.04 0.57 -5.41
N GLU A 170 -30.70 -0.40 -6.06
CA GLU A 170 -31.78 -1.14 -5.45
C GLU A 170 -31.17 -1.67 -4.17
N ARG A 171 -31.84 -1.35 -3.06
CA ARG A 171 -31.51 -1.83 -1.72
C ARG A 171 -30.98 -3.25 -1.87
N VAL A 172 -29.70 -3.42 -1.57
CA VAL A 172 -29.16 -4.74 -1.28
C VAL A 172 -30.12 -5.30 -0.25
N ASN A 173 -30.92 -6.28 -0.67
CA ASN A 173 -31.76 -7.01 0.26
C ASN A 173 -30.80 -7.53 1.32
N ARG A 174 -31.00 -7.05 2.54
CA ARG A 174 -30.41 -7.60 3.75
C ARG A 174 -30.91 -9.04 3.83
N ASP A 175 -30.18 -9.94 3.21
CA ASP A 175 -30.09 -11.31 3.68
C ASP A 175 -28.89 -11.34 4.62
N ASP A 176 -29.24 -11.50 5.89
CA ASP A 176 -28.34 -11.61 7.03
C ASP A 176 -27.31 -12.72 6.79
N GLY A 177 -26.03 -12.34 6.68
CA GLY A 177 -24.93 -13.28 6.61
C GLY A 177 -23.58 -12.60 6.35
N ASN A 178 -22.87 -12.26 7.43
CA ASN A 178 -21.45 -11.86 7.51
C ASN A 178 -20.69 -11.71 6.17
N VAL A 179 -20.44 -10.46 5.79
CA VAL A 179 -19.64 -10.04 4.61
C VAL A 179 -18.13 -10.25 4.80
N THR A 180 -17.72 -10.94 5.86
CA THR A 180 -16.35 -11.46 5.99
C THR A 180 -16.28 -12.78 5.25
N ALA A 181 -15.38 -12.91 4.27
CA ALA A 181 -15.03 -14.19 3.68
C ALA A 181 -14.50 -15.10 4.82
N THR A 182 -15.40 -15.83 5.44
CA THR A 182 -15.15 -16.63 6.63
C THR A 182 -14.92 -18.07 6.16
N ILE A 183 -13.71 -18.57 6.31
CA ILE A 183 -13.46 -20.01 6.19
C ILE A 183 -13.67 -20.59 7.59
N ASN A 184 -14.64 -21.48 7.78
CA ASN A 184 -14.94 -22.09 9.09
C ASN A 184 -15.24 -21.08 10.22
N GLY A 185 -15.85 -19.93 9.90
CA GLY A 185 -16.17 -18.89 10.89
C GLY A 185 -14.98 -18.00 11.31
N LYS A 186 -13.83 -18.11 10.64
CA LYS A 186 -12.65 -17.26 10.88
C LYS A 186 -12.37 -16.31 9.71
N ASP A 187 -12.03 -15.06 10.02
CA ASP A 187 -11.70 -14.02 9.04
C ASP A 187 -10.43 -14.41 8.24
N GLU A 188 -10.57 -14.61 6.92
CA GLU A 188 -9.48 -14.99 6.03
C GLU A 188 -8.36 -13.93 5.94
N LEU A 189 -8.70 -12.63 6.03
CA LEU A 189 -7.71 -11.56 6.04
C LEU A 189 -6.91 -11.58 7.34
N TYR A 190 -7.59 -11.75 8.48
CA TYR A 190 -6.93 -11.87 9.78
C TYR A 190 -5.94 -13.04 9.78
N GLU A 191 -6.37 -14.23 9.34
CA GLU A 191 -5.49 -15.39 9.26
C GLU A 191 -4.31 -15.15 8.30
N ALA A 192 -4.52 -14.41 7.21
CA ALA A 192 -3.43 -14.03 6.31
C ALA A 192 -2.42 -13.08 6.97
N GLN A 193 -2.89 -12.14 7.78
CA GLN A 193 -2.01 -11.27 8.56
C GLN A 193 -1.24 -12.06 9.63
N ILE A 194 -1.90 -12.96 10.35
CA ILE A 194 -1.23 -13.82 11.34
C ILE A 194 -0.19 -14.74 10.68
N ARG A 195 -0.45 -15.29 9.49
CA ARG A 195 0.55 -16.06 8.71
C ARG A 195 1.77 -15.20 8.35
N LYS A 196 1.57 -13.94 7.98
CA LYS A 196 2.68 -13.00 7.73
C LYS A 196 3.50 -12.75 9.00
N LEU A 197 2.85 -12.43 10.12
CA LEU A 197 3.55 -12.21 11.40
C LEU A 197 4.33 -13.45 11.81
N ARG A 198 3.75 -14.65 11.64
CA ARG A 198 4.43 -15.93 11.86
C ARG A 198 5.64 -16.10 10.95
N HIS A 199 5.50 -15.84 9.66
CA HIS A 199 6.61 -15.94 8.71
C HIS A 199 7.79 -15.04 9.12
N ILE A 200 7.52 -13.79 9.51
CA ILE A 200 8.55 -12.86 10.00
C ILE A 200 9.16 -13.35 11.31
N PHE A 201 8.34 -13.85 12.24
CA PHE A 201 8.79 -14.41 13.51
C PHE A 201 9.73 -15.61 13.33
N GLU A 202 9.37 -16.53 12.42
CA GLU A 202 10.17 -17.71 12.06
C GLU A 202 11.47 -17.31 11.36
N LYS A 203 11.41 -16.38 10.39
CA LYS A 203 12.59 -15.82 9.72
C LYS A 203 13.51 -15.09 10.68
N ALA A 204 12.98 -14.38 11.65
CA ALA A 204 13.77 -13.74 12.69
C ALA A 204 14.35 -14.77 13.69
N ARG A 205 13.86 -16.02 13.74
CA ARG A 205 14.26 -17.05 14.72
C ARG A 205 14.32 -16.49 16.14
N ILE A 206 13.19 -15.95 16.60
CA ILE A 206 13.08 -15.39 17.95
C ILE A 206 13.01 -16.54 18.94
N LEU A 207 13.93 -16.56 19.91
CA LEU A 207 13.99 -17.53 21.00
C LEU A 207 13.57 -16.88 22.32
N PRO A 208 13.19 -17.68 23.34
CA PRO A 208 12.91 -17.15 24.68
C PRO A 208 14.08 -16.35 25.25
N GLY A 209 13.79 -15.23 25.93
CA GLY A 209 14.79 -14.34 26.52
C GLY A 209 15.49 -13.38 25.54
N HIS A 210 15.19 -13.44 24.24
CA HIS A 210 15.70 -12.44 23.28
C HIS A 210 15.08 -11.07 23.50
N HIS A 211 15.91 -10.05 23.24
CA HIS A 211 15.50 -8.67 23.20
C HIS A 211 15.29 -8.22 21.75
N VAL A 212 14.06 -7.82 21.41
CA VAL A 212 13.65 -7.51 20.03
C VAL A 212 13.33 -6.01 19.89
N LEU A 213 13.91 -5.38 18.87
CA LEU A 213 13.56 -4.03 18.43
C LEU A 213 12.59 -4.12 17.25
N GLU A 214 11.44 -3.45 17.36
CA GLU A 214 10.52 -3.23 16.25
C GLU A 214 10.54 -1.76 15.83
N ILE A 215 10.95 -1.50 14.58
CA ILE A 215 10.96 -0.17 13.98
C ILE A 215 9.68 0.02 13.15
N GLY A 216 8.73 0.77 13.71
CA GLY A 216 7.41 1.01 13.13
C GLY A 216 6.34 0.15 13.79
N SER A 217 5.89 0.54 15.00
CA SER A 217 4.97 -0.26 15.82
C SER A 217 3.61 -0.57 15.18
N GLY A 218 3.16 0.29 14.25
CA GLY A 218 1.76 0.34 13.85
C GLY A 218 0.86 0.37 15.09
N TRP A 219 -0.08 -0.58 15.18
CA TRP A 219 -0.96 -0.74 16.34
C TRP A 219 -0.54 -1.89 17.29
N GLY A 220 0.73 -2.31 17.25
CA GLY A 220 1.33 -3.25 18.21
C GLY A 220 1.16 -4.74 17.87
N SER A 221 0.63 -5.09 16.70
CA SER A 221 0.27 -6.46 16.34
C SER A 221 1.45 -7.41 16.32
N MET A 222 2.60 -6.98 15.77
CA MET A 222 3.81 -7.81 15.75
C MET A 222 4.44 -7.94 17.14
N ALA A 223 4.56 -6.85 17.90
CA ALA A 223 5.05 -6.91 19.28
C ALA A 223 4.23 -7.85 20.16
N MET A 224 2.89 -7.77 20.09
CA MET A 224 1.98 -8.67 20.80
C MET A 224 2.17 -10.11 20.33
N PHE A 225 2.26 -10.35 19.02
CA PHE A 225 2.48 -11.67 18.46
C PHE A 225 3.80 -12.30 18.96
N ILE A 226 4.89 -11.53 18.98
CA ILE A 226 6.19 -12.00 19.48
C ILE A 226 6.10 -12.38 20.96
N ALA A 227 5.52 -11.51 21.79
CA ALA A 227 5.44 -11.73 23.22
C ALA A 227 4.54 -12.93 23.59
N GLN A 228 3.47 -13.17 22.81
CA GLN A 228 2.57 -14.31 23.00
C GLN A 228 3.20 -15.64 22.57
N ASN A 229 4.01 -15.65 21.53
CA ASN A 229 4.56 -16.89 20.94
C ASN A 229 5.94 -17.28 21.48
N SER A 230 6.69 -16.35 22.09
CA SER A 230 7.98 -16.65 22.72
C SER A 230 7.98 -16.18 24.16
N PRO A 231 7.98 -17.06 25.18
CA PRO A 231 8.07 -16.67 26.58
C PRO A 231 9.35 -15.86 26.89
N GLU A 232 9.31 -15.01 27.90
CA GLU A 232 10.50 -14.27 28.42
C GLU A 232 11.17 -13.28 27.44
N THR A 233 10.67 -13.12 26.20
CA THR A 233 11.18 -12.08 25.29
C THR A 233 10.71 -10.69 25.71
N THR A 234 11.58 -9.70 25.52
CA THR A 234 11.25 -8.29 25.66
C THR A 234 11.19 -7.65 24.28
N VAL A 235 10.19 -6.80 24.06
CA VAL A 235 10.00 -6.09 22.78
C VAL A 235 9.97 -4.59 23.06
N ASP A 236 10.94 -3.86 22.50
CA ASP A 236 10.85 -2.41 22.41
C ASP A 236 10.40 -2.05 20.99
N THR A 237 9.24 -1.41 20.90
CA THR A 237 8.64 -0.99 19.64
C THR A 237 8.56 0.52 19.57
N ILE A 238 8.89 1.09 18.41
CA ILE A 238 8.99 2.55 18.24
C ILE A 238 8.03 3.06 17.17
N THR A 239 7.42 4.22 17.43
CA THR A 239 6.55 4.94 16.49
C THR A 239 6.71 6.45 16.62
N LEU A 240 6.28 7.18 15.59
CA LEU A 240 6.18 8.63 15.57
C LEU A 240 4.73 9.12 15.78
N SER A 241 3.73 8.23 15.71
CA SER A 241 2.32 8.60 15.85
C SER A 241 1.83 8.38 17.28
N ILE A 242 1.27 9.45 17.85
CA ILE A 242 0.67 9.45 19.19
C ILE A 242 -0.56 8.53 19.21
N GLN A 243 -1.43 8.62 18.20
CA GLN A 243 -2.65 7.79 18.12
C GLN A 243 -2.35 6.29 18.04
N GLN A 244 -1.28 5.94 17.31
CA GLN A 244 -0.80 4.56 17.24
C GLN A 244 -0.24 4.09 18.57
N GLN A 245 0.58 4.91 19.23
CA GLN A 245 1.13 4.60 20.55
C GLN A 245 0.02 4.37 21.58
N GLU A 246 -0.97 5.25 21.65
CA GLU A 246 -2.07 5.18 22.60
C GLU A 246 -2.86 3.88 22.42
N LEU A 247 -3.29 3.57 21.18
CA LEU A 247 -4.06 2.35 20.92
C LEU A 247 -3.22 1.09 21.10
N ALA A 248 -1.96 1.08 20.64
CA ALA A 248 -1.07 -0.06 20.83
C ALA A 248 -0.86 -0.35 22.33
N THR A 249 -0.60 0.68 23.14
CA THR A 249 -0.41 0.54 24.58
C THR A 249 -1.68 0.02 25.27
N GLN A 250 -2.85 0.51 24.86
CA GLN A 250 -4.13 0.01 25.36
C GLN A 250 -4.32 -1.48 25.05
N ARG A 251 -4.09 -1.89 23.79
CA ARG A 251 -4.20 -3.30 23.37
C ARG A 251 -3.22 -4.23 24.08
N ILE A 252 -1.98 -3.76 24.29
CA ILE A 252 -0.94 -4.49 25.04
C ILE A 252 -1.37 -4.68 26.49
N LYS A 253 -1.94 -3.65 27.11
CA LYS A 253 -2.45 -3.71 28.48
C LYS A 253 -3.65 -4.63 28.61
N GLU A 254 -4.60 -4.58 27.68
CA GLU A 254 -5.75 -5.49 27.63
C GLU A 254 -5.32 -6.96 27.46
N ALA A 255 -4.21 -7.21 26.77
CA ALA A 255 -3.61 -8.54 26.64
C ALA A 255 -2.73 -8.95 27.84
N GLY A 256 -2.49 -8.07 28.81
CA GLY A 256 -1.64 -8.34 29.98
C GLY A 256 -0.15 -8.49 29.66
N LEU A 257 0.34 -7.85 28.60
CA LEU A 257 1.73 -7.97 28.12
C LEU A 257 2.60 -6.75 28.44
N GLU A 258 2.13 -5.86 29.33
CA GLU A 258 2.79 -4.59 29.68
C GLU A 258 4.17 -4.76 30.32
N ASP A 259 4.42 -5.89 30.99
CA ASP A 259 5.72 -6.20 31.59
C ASP A 259 6.82 -6.47 30.54
N ARG A 260 6.41 -6.83 29.31
CA ARG A 260 7.30 -7.37 28.27
C ARG A 260 7.40 -6.51 27.03
N ILE A 261 6.38 -5.71 26.74
CA ILE A 261 6.33 -4.84 25.57
C ILE A 261 6.36 -3.38 26.01
N ARG A 262 7.29 -2.62 25.44
CA ARG A 262 7.42 -1.17 25.68
C ARG A 262 7.23 -0.42 24.37
N VAL A 263 6.25 0.48 24.33
CA VAL A 263 5.95 1.30 23.16
C VAL A 263 6.53 2.70 23.36
N HIS A 264 7.51 3.06 22.54
CA HIS A 264 8.19 4.35 22.61
C HIS A 264 7.74 5.28 21.49
N LEU A 265 7.39 6.51 21.88
CA LEU A 265 7.17 7.60 20.93
C LEU A 265 8.50 8.31 20.67
N MET A 266 9.26 7.82 19.69
CA MET A 266 10.55 8.40 19.34
C MET A 266 10.92 8.12 17.88
N ASP A 267 11.82 8.94 17.37
CA ASP A 267 12.45 8.70 16.07
C ASP A 267 13.54 7.63 16.21
N TYR A 268 13.50 6.62 15.35
CA TYR A 268 14.51 5.55 15.31
C TYR A 268 15.93 6.10 15.14
N ARG A 269 16.10 7.29 14.57
CA ARG A 269 17.42 7.93 14.39
C ARG A 269 18.01 8.47 15.69
N ASN A 270 17.18 8.69 16.70
CA ASN A 270 17.54 9.31 17.98
C ASN A 270 17.36 8.33 19.15
N MET A 271 17.71 7.04 18.94
CA MET A 271 17.62 6.03 19.98
C MET A 271 18.65 6.29 21.11
N PRO A 272 18.32 5.92 22.36
CA PRO A 272 19.20 6.13 23.53
C PRO A 272 20.53 5.37 23.38
N ALA A 273 21.65 5.96 23.81
CA ALA A 273 22.98 5.40 23.60
C ALA A 273 23.18 4.00 24.21
N GLU A 274 22.42 3.67 25.27
CA GLU A 274 22.39 2.34 25.89
C GLU A 274 21.85 1.22 24.98
N TRP A 275 21.19 1.56 23.87
CA TRP A 275 20.67 0.61 22.90
C TRP A 275 21.70 0.14 21.87
N GLU A 276 22.93 0.67 21.92
CA GLU A 276 24.02 0.23 21.05
C GLU A 276 24.31 -1.27 21.25
N GLY A 277 24.03 -2.07 20.23
CA GLY A 277 24.22 -3.51 20.26
C GLY A 277 23.41 -4.22 21.35
N ALA A 278 22.29 -3.66 21.79
CA ALA A 278 21.45 -4.24 22.85
C ALA A 278 20.51 -5.34 22.32
N PHE A 279 20.12 -5.28 21.05
CA PHE A 279 19.04 -6.11 20.52
C PHE A 279 19.55 -7.38 19.82
N ASP A 280 18.96 -8.52 20.17
CA ASP A 280 19.20 -9.80 19.49
C ASP A 280 18.56 -9.81 18.10
N ARG A 281 17.40 -9.16 17.97
CA ARG A 281 16.58 -9.15 16.75
C ARG A 281 16.09 -7.76 16.42
N VAL A 282 16.09 -7.41 15.13
CA VAL A 282 15.49 -6.17 14.62
C VAL A 282 14.43 -6.52 13.58
N ILE A 283 13.24 -5.93 13.71
CA ILE A 283 12.13 -6.14 12.78
C ILE A 283 11.65 -4.77 12.31
N SER A 284 11.42 -4.61 11.01
CA SER A 284 10.81 -3.40 10.45
C SER A 284 9.91 -3.78 9.30
N ILE A 285 8.64 -3.36 9.35
CA ILE A 285 7.62 -3.75 8.38
C ILE A 285 7.12 -2.51 7.65
N GLU A 286 7.31 -2.46 6.33
CA GLU A 286 6.78 -1.41 5.42
C GLU A 286 7.04 0.03 5.92
N MET A 287 8.22 0.24 6.50
CA MET A 287 8.68 1.54 6.99
C MET A 287 9.66 2.20 6.01
N ILE A 288 10.51 1.41 5.35
CA ILE A 288 11.66 1.93 4.59
C ILE A 288 11.25 2.84 3.42
N GLU A 289 10.02 2.69 2.94
CA GLU A 289 9.35 3.51 1.94
C GLU A 289 9.21 4.97 2.37
N ALA A 290 9.09 5.19 3.69
CA ALA A 290 8.97 6.50 4.33
C ALA A 290 10.30 7.25 4.48
N VAL A 291 11.42 6.52 4.47
CA VAL A 291 12.74 7.06 4.85
C VAL A 291 13.27 8.03 3.81
N GLY A 292 12.96 7.79 2.54
CA GLY A 292 13.53 8.56 1.43
C GLY A 292 14.91 8.05 1.00
N PHE A 293 15.24 8.23 -0.28
CA PHE A 293 16.43 7.66 -0.93
C PHE A 293 17.74 8.04 -0.22
N GLU A 294 17.87 9.32 0.15
CA GLU A 294 19.11 9.89 0.72
C GLU A 294 19.41 9.36 2.12
N PHE A 295 18.39 8.87 2.83
CA PHE A 295 18.51 8.43 4.22
C PHE A 295 18.55 6.90 4.36
N LEU A 296 18.44 6.14 3.27
CA LEU A 296 18.51 4.67 3.31
C LEU A 296 19.85 4.16 3.88
N GLU A 297 20.97 4.77 3.49
CA GLU A 297 22.28 4.41 4.05
C GLU A 297 22.32 4.66 5.58
N LYS A 298 21.72 5.76 6.04
CA LYS A 298 21.62 6.08 7.46
C LYS A 298 20.71 5.10 8.20
N TYR A 299 19.59 4.71 7.61
CA TYR A 299 18.69 3.69 8.17
C TYR A 299 19.44 2.39 8.47
N TRP A 300 20.18 1.86 7.49
CA TRP A 300 20.97 0.65 7.71
C TRP A 300 22.09 0.82 8.73
N SER A 301 22.69 2.01 8.82
CA SER A 301 23.69 2.31 9.88
C SER A 301 23.08 2.26 11.29
N VAL A 302 21.82 2.66 11.43
CA VAL A 302 21.09 2.63 12.71
C VAL A 302 20.69 1.20 13.07
N VAL A 303 20.23 0.43 12.10
CA VAL A 303 19.93 -1.00 12.28
C VAL A 303 21.20 -1.76 12.67
N ASP A 304 22.33 -1.51 11.99
CA ASP A 304 23.64 -2.08 12.33
C ASP A 304 24.11 -1.68 13.73
N TRP A 305 23.83 -0.45 14.16
CA TRP A 305 24.21 0.06 15.47
C TRP A 305 23.38 -0.57 16.60
N ALA A 306 22.07 -0.74 16.41
CA ALA A 306 21.18 -1.32 17.41
C ALA A 306 21.37 -2.84 17.59
N LEU A 307 21.71 -3.55 16.51
CA LEU A 307 21.80 -5.00 16.50
C LEU A 307 23.09 -5.51 17.16
N LYS A 308 22.98 -6.52 18.04
CA LYS A 308 24.12 -7.22 18.67
C LYS A 308 25.18 -7.61 17.64
N ARG A 309 26.45 -7.45 18.03
CA ARG A 309 27.61 -7.75 17.17
C ARG A 309 27.77 -9.25 16.88
N LYS A 310 27.27 -10.11 17.77
CA LYS A 310 27.29 -11.56 17.64
C LYS A 310 25.87 -12.10 17.73
N GLY A 311 25.49 -13.00 16.83
CA GLY A 311 24.17 -13.67 16.88
C GLY A 311 22.98 -12.79 16.46
N GLY A 312 23.22 -11.54 16.03
CA GLY A 312 22.19 -10.62 15.60
C GLY A 312 21.56 -11.03 14.27
N VAL A 313 20.23 -10.96 14.22
CA VAL A 313 19.42 -11.23 13.01
C VAL A 313 18.44 -10.08 12.84
N GLY A 314 18.22 -9.62 11.61
CA GLY A 314 17.18 -8.65 11.32
C GLY A 314 16.30 -9.07 10.14
N VAL A 315 15.06 -8.63 10.18
CA VAL A 315 14.06 -8.86 9.14
C VAL A 315 13.41 -7.53 8.77
N VAL A 316 13.51 -7.15 7.50
CA VAL A 316 12.93 -5.92 6.95
C VAL A 316 11.99 -6.27 5.81
N GLN A 317 10.73 -5.89 5.92
CA GLN A 317 9.75 -5.96 4.83
C GLN A 317 9.66 -4.61 4.13
N ALA A 318 9.66 -4.62 2.81
CA ALA A 318 9.61 -3.42 1.99
C ALA A 318 8.88 -3.64 0.67
N ILE A 319 8.00 -2.71 0.32
CA ILE A 319 7.47 -2.57 -1.03
C ILE A 319 8.59 -2.05 -1.94
N THR A 320 8.76 -2.72 -3.07
CA THR A 320 9.86 -2.52 -4.01
C THR A 320 9.36 -2.31 -5.42
N ILE A 321 10.21 -1.70 -6.25
CA ILE A 321 9.98 -1.54 -7.68
C ILE A 321 11.07 -2.28 -8.48
N PRO A 322 10.73 -2.92 -9.62
CA PRO A 322 11.73 -3.56 -10.49
C PRO A 322 12.82 -2.59 -10.96
N GLU A 323 14.04 -3.09 -11.06
CA GLU A 323 15.25 -2.31 -11.38
C GLU A 323 15.13 -1.52 -12.68
N ALA A 324 14.54 -2.14 -13.71
CA ALA A 324 14.37 -1.50 -15.02
C ALA A 324 13.50 -0.22 -14.95
N ARG A 325 12.65 -0.09 -13.93
CA ARG A 325 11.77 1.07 -13.75
C ARG A 325 12.33 2.10 -12.77
N PHE A 326 13.28 1.73 -11.93
CA PHE A 326 13.74 2.56 -10.82
C PHE A 326 14.29 3.92 -11.28
N GLN A 327 15.11 3.94 -12.34
CA GLN A 327 15.71 5.18 -12.83
C GLN A 327 14.67 6.16 -13.41
N ARG A 328 13.62 5.64 -14.04
CA ARG A 328 12.48 6.43 -14.54
C ARG A 328 11.61 6.91 -13.38
N TYR A 329 11.33 6.04 -12.41
CA TYR A 329 10.58 6.35 -11.19
C TYR A 329 11.22 7.50 -10.38
N LEU A 330 12.55 7.60 -10.38
CA LEU A 330 13.23 8.74 -9.73
C LEU A 330 12.96 10.08 -10.43
N GLN A 331 12.69 10.08 -11.73
CA GLN A 331 12.54 11.30 -12.54
C GLN A 331 11.07 11.75 -12.71
N GLU A 332 10.11 10.84 -12.54
CA GLU A 332 8.68 11.09 -12.69
C GLU A 332 7.99 11.22 -11.31
N VAL A 333 6.97 12.09 -11.22
CA VAL A 333 6.15 12.28 -10.01
C VAL A 333 4.78 11.68 -10.28
N ASP A 334 4.64 10.40 -9.95
CA ASP A 334 3.39 9.68 -10.19
C ASP A 334 2.30 10.06 -9.16
N PHE A 335 1.04 9.77 -9.49
CA PHE A 335 -0.10 9.94 -8.57
C PHE A 335 0.16 9.34 -7.18
N ILE A 336 0.76 8.13 -7.11
CA ILE A 336 1.07 7.49 -5.83
C ILE A 336 1.98 8.42 -5.01
N ARG A 337 3.06 8.96 -5.60
CA ARG A 337 4.02 9.81 -4.89
C ARG A 337 3.42 11.12 -4.36
N LYS A 338 2.36 11.63 -5.02
CA LYS A 338 1.68 12.85 -4.60
C LYS A 338 0.53 12.62 -3.61
N TRP A 339 -0.20 11.51 -3.74
CA TRP A 339 -1.49 11.33 -3.06
C TRP A 339 -1.64 10.05 -2.23
N VAL A 340 -0.89 8.99 -2.52
CA VAL A 340 -1.02 7.65 -1.87
C VAL A 340 0.17 7.31 -0.99
N MET A 341 1.40 7.66 -1.38
CA MET A 341 2.55 7.59 -0.49
C MET A 341 2.33 8.60 0.62
N LEU A 342 2.04 8.06 1.80
CA LEU A 342 1.69 8.75 3.04
C LEU A 342 2.78 9.75 3.51
N PHE A 343 3.92 9.81 2.82
CA PHE A 343 5.07 10.66 3.12
C PHE A 343 5.47 11.55 1.92
N PRO A 344 5.49 12.89 2.06
CA PRO A 344 6.16 13.76 1.10
C PRO A 344 7.66 13.44 1.09
N GLY A 345 8.14 12.80 0.01
CA GLY A 345 9.52 12.32 -0.12
C GLY A 345 9.69 10.79 -0.11
N GLY A 346 8.60 10.03 0.05
CA GLY A 346 8.61 8.57 -0.03
C GLY A 346 9.12 8.03 -1.37
N ILE A 347 9.81 6.89 -1.30
CA ILE A 347 10.36 6.19 -2.47
C ILE A 347 10.14 4.69 -2.33
N LEU A 348 9.78 4.03 -3.43
CA LEU A 348 9.87 2.59 -3.53
C LEU A 348 11.29 2.22 -3.94
N PRO A 349 12.10 1.62 -3.06
CA PRO A 349 13.45 1.21 -3.40
C PRO A 349 13.43 0.03 -4.37
N ALA A 350 14.43 -0.06 -5.24
CA ALA A 350 14.73 -1.31 -5.94
C ALA A 350 15.46 -2.28 -4.99
N LEU A 351 15.33 -3.59 -5.21
CA LEU A 351 15.97 -4.59 -4.37
C LEU A 351 17.51 -4.46 -4.41
N SER A 352 18.07 -4.21 -5.60
CA SER A 352 19.50 -3.90 -5.75
C SER A 352 19.97 -2.69 -4.93
N LEU A 353 19.15 -1.64 -4.84
CA LEU A 353 19.46 -0.46 -4.04
C LEU A 353 19.46 -0.78 -2.54
N LEU A 354 18.52 -1.60 -2.07
CA LEU A 354 18.49 -2.02 -0.67
C LEU A 354 19.79 -2.73 -0.29
N PHE A 355 20.31 -3.62 -1.14
CA PHE A 355 21.59 -4.28 -0.87
C PHE A 355 22.78 -3.33 -0.92
N GLN A 356 22.84 -2.42 -1.89
CA GLN A 356 23.91 -1.43 -1.98
C GLN A 356 23.95 -0.50 -0.76
N THR A 357 22.79 0.00 -0.34
CA THR A 357 22.67 0.88 0.82
C THR A 357 22.90 0.15 2.14
N MET A 358 22.53 -1.13 2.22
CA MET A 358 22.82 -2.00 3.36
C MET A 358 24.32 -2.28 3.49
N GLU A 359 25.00 -2.59 2.38
CA GLU A 359 26.45 -2.80 2.36
C GLU A 359 27.18 -1.54 2.84
N LYS A 360 26.86 -0.37 2.28
CA LYS A 360 27.48 0.90 2.68
C LYS A 360 27.15 1.30 4.12
N GLY A 361 25.88 1.22 4.51
CA GLY A 361 25.40 1.65 5.82
C GLY A 361 25.91 0.76 6.97
N SER A 362 26.07 -0.54 6.72
CA SER A 362 26.63 -1.48 7.70
C SER A 362 28.14 -1.67 7.59
N GLY A 363 28.79 -1.08 6.59
CA GLY A 363 30.19 -1.36 6.25
C GLY A 363 30.43 -2.84 5.93
N GLY A 364 29.47 -3.50 5.28
CA GLY A 364 29.50 -4.91 4.89
C GLY A 364 29.30 -5.93 6.02
N ARG A 365 28.85 -5.49 7.21
CA ARG A 365 28.68 -6.37 8.38
C ARG A 365 27.34 -7.12 8.42
N LEU A 366 26.35 -6.67 7.67
CA LEU A 366 25.05 -7.34 7.54
C LEU A 366 25.07 -8.20 6.28
N ILE A 367 24.89 -9.51 6.46
CA ILE A 367 24.92 -10.50 5.39
C ILE A 367 23.48 -10.88 5.06
N VAL A 368 23.08 -10.77 3.80
CA VAL A 368 21.75 -11.24 3.35
C VAL A 368 21.71 -12.76 3.44
N ASP A 369 20.71 -13.27 4.15
CA ASP A 369 20.45 -14.71 4.25
C ASP A 369 19.37 -15.14 3.25
N SER A 370 18.21 -14.49 3.29
CA SER A 370 17.08 -14.86 2.43
C SER A 370 16.22 -13.65 2.06
N VAL A 371 15.56 -13.77 0.90
CA VAL A 371 14.65 -12.75 0.35
C VAL A 371 13.39 -13.47 -0.09
N SER A 372 12.25 -13.13 0.50
CA SER A 372 10.96 -13.72 0.16
C SER A 372 10.09 -12.68 -0.54
N ASN A 373 9.59 -12.97 -1.73
CA ASN A 373 8.68 -12.07 -2.46
C ASN A 373 7.23 -12.43 -2.16
N ILE A 374 6.53 -11.56 -1.43
CA ILE A 374 5.11 -11.68 -1.10
C ILE A 374 4.23 -10.74 -1.93
N GLY A 375 4.79 -10.03 -2.91
CA GLY A 375 4.08 -9.07 -3.77
C GLY A 375 2.74 -9.56 -4.35
N PRO A 376 2.63 -10.81 -4.88
CA PRO A 376 1.36 -11.33 -5.37
C PRO A 376 0.24 -11.38 -4.32
N HIS A 377 0.58 -11.58 -3.04
CA HIS A 377 -0.40 -11.58 -1.95
C HIS A 377 -0.90 -10.17 -1.61
N TYR A 378 -0.12 -9.14 -1.93
CA TYR A 378 -0.48 -7.74 -1.71
C TYR A 378 -1.69 -7.36 -2.57
N ALA A 379 -1.74 -7.82 -3.83
CA ALA A 379 -2.90 -7.62 -4.70
C ALA A 379 -4.19 -8.14 -4.05
N ARG A 380 -4.16 -9.34 -3.47
CA ARG A 380 -5.30 -9.92 -2.76
C ARG A 380 -5.66 -9.14 -1.50
N THR A 381 -4.66 -8.68 -0.74
CA THR A 381 -4.85 -7.83 0.44
C THR A 381 -5.61 -6.55 0.10
N LEU A 382 -5.19 -5.85 -0.96
CA LEU A 382 -5.82 -4.61 -1.43
C LEU A 382 -7.25 -4.83 -1.93
N ARG A 383 -7.52 -5.94 -2.64
CA ARG A 383 -8.88 -6.32 -3.03
C ARG A 383 -9.80 -6.48 -1.83
N GLU A 384 -9.32 -7.16 -0.79
CA GLU A 384 -10.14 -7.45 0.38
C GLU A 384 -10.37 -6.20 1.24
N TRP A 385 -9.37 -5.33 1.38
CA TRP A 385 -9.53 -4.01 1.96
C TRP A 385 -10.54 -3.18 1.18
N ARG A 386 -10.48 -3.15 -0.16
CA ARG A 386 -11.45 -2.42 -0.99
C ARG A 386 -12.88 -2.94 -0.78
N LYS A 387 -13.09 -4.26 -0.76
CA LYS A 387 -14.42 -4.86 -0.54
C LYS A 387 -14.99 -4.43 0.81
N ARG A 388 -14.21 -4.52 1.89
CA ARG A 388 -14.62 -4.12 3.24
C ARG A 388 -14.86 -2.61 3.34
N PHE A 389 -13.97 -1.83 2.75
CA PHE A 389 -14.07 -0.38 2.69
C PHE A 389 -15.38 0.05 2.04
N LEU A 390 -15.74 -0.53 0.88
CA LEU A 390 -17.00 -0.23 0.20
C LEU A 390 -18.22 -0.72 0.97
N ALA A 391 -18.15 -1.91 1.59
CA ALA A 391 -19.25 -2.46 2.37
C ALA A 391 -19.55 -1.63 3.64
N ASN A 392 -18.50 -1.14 4.32
CA ASN A 392 -18.61 -0.41 5.57
C ASN A 392 -18.51 1.12 5.40
N PHE A 393 -18.53 1.61 4.15
CA PHE A 393 -18.30 3.03 3.85
C PHE A 393 -19.33 3.94 4.52
N GLU A 394 -20.61 3.66 4.28
CA GLU A 394 -21.71 4.49 4.80
C GLU A 394 -21.95 4.31 6.31
N ASP A 395 -21.71 3.09 6.82
CA ASP A 395 -22.09 2.72 8.19
C ASP A 395 -21.00 3.02 9.22
N VAL A 396 -19.72 2.91 8.86
CA VAL A 396 -18.58 3.06 9.79
C VAL A 396 -17.70 4.25 9.39
N ILE A 397 -17.31 4.33 8.12
CA ILE A 397 -16.30 5.29 7.66
C ILE A 397 -16.87 6.71 7.60
N VAL A 398 -18.07 6.89 7.05
CA VAL A 398 -18.72 8.22 6.97
C VAL A 398 -18.95 8.83 8.36
N PRO A 399 -19.49 8.11 9.36
CA PRO A 399 -19.59 8.62 10.72
C PRO A 399 -18.23 8.96 11.34
N ALA A 400 -17.21 8.12 11.16
CA ALA A 400 -15.86 8.37 11.66
C ALA A 400 -15.25 9.65 11.06
N LEU A 401 -15.37 9.82 9.74
CA LEU A 401 -14.90 11.03 9.03
C LEU A 401 -15.63 12.29 9.49
N LYS A 402 -16.95 12.21 9.71
CA LYS A 402 -17.75 13.35 10.22
C LYS A 402 -17.41 13.72 11.67
N LYS A 403 -17.11 12.74 12.51
CA LYS A 403 -16.69 12.95 13.91
C LYS A 403 -15.33 13.65 13.97
N GLN A 404 -14.43 13.30 13.05
CA GLN A 404 -13.07 13.80 13.03
C GLN A 404 -12.91 15.16 12.33
N TYR A 405 -13.61 15.35 11.21
CA TYR A 405 -13.58 16.60 10.43
C TYR A 405 -14.99 17.23 10.36
N PRO A 406 -15.57 17.64 11.49
CA PRO A 406 -16.92 18.18 11.52
C PRO A 406 -17.07 19.41 10.62
N ASP A 407 -16.05 20.27 10.56
CA ASP A 407 -16.09 21.54 9.80
C ASP A 407 -16.09 21.34 8.27
N VAL A 408 -15.50 20.25 7.77
CA VAL A 408 -15.34 19.98 6.34
C VAL A 408 -16.40 19.00 5.83
N MET A 409 -16.72 17.98 6.63
CA MET A 409 -17.51 16.82 6.18
C MET A 409 -19.01 16.88 6.51
N THR A 410 -19.48 17.88 7.29
CA THR A 410 -20.91 18.02 7.66
C THR A 410 -21.67 19.11 6.90
N GLY A 411 -20.97 20.00 6.17
CA GLY A 411 -21.59 21.11 5.44
C GLY A 411 -22.33 20.73 4.16
N ARG A 412 -22.84 21.74 3.41
CA ARG A 412 -23.52 21.55 2.10
C ARG A 412 -22.64 20.83 1.07
N SER A 413 -21.32 21.01 1.15
CA SER A 413 -20.30 20.34 0.32
C SER A 413 -19.68 19.10 1.01
N GLY A 414 -20.09 18.76 2.24
CA GLY A 414 -19.51 17.63 2.96
C GLY A 414 -19.73 16.30 2.26
N ARG A 415 -20.87 16.15 1.58
CA ARG A 415 -21.15 14.94 0.78
C ARG A 415 -20.26 14.83 -0.46
N SER A 416 -19.87 15.94 -1.09
CA SER A 416 -18.92 15.92 -2.20
C SER A 416 -17.50 15.65 -1.72
N GLU A 417 -17.09 16.21 -0.57
CA GLU A 417 -15.76 15.93 0.00
C GLU A 417 -15.63 14.46 0.45
N ILE A 418 -16.69 13.88 1.02
CA ILE A 418 -16.75 12.43 1.34
C ILE A 418 -16.65 11.59 0.07
N GLU A 419 -17.30 12.00 -1.02
CA GLU A 419 -17.23 11.29 -2.30
C GLU A 419 -15.84 11.40 -2.95
N VAL A 420 -15.18 12.56 -2.86
CA VAL A 420 -13.79 12.76 -3.27
C VAL A 420 -12.87 11.85 -2.44
N PHE A 421 -13.11 11.75 -1.13
CA PHE A 421 -12.38 10.84 -0.24
C PHE A 421 -12.58 9.38 -0.65
N ARG A 422 -13.82 8.96 -0.92
CA ARG A 422 -14.16 7.62 -1.41
C ARG A 422 -13.40 7.30 -2.70
N ARG A 423 -13.42 8.21 -3.67
CA ARG A 423 -12.74 8.07 -4.97
C ARG A 423 -11.22 8.07 -4.82
N LYS A 424 -10.67 8.87 -3.92
CA LYS A 424 -9.24 8.86 -3.59
C LYS A 424 -8.82 7.48 -3.08
N TRP A 425 -9.58 6.89 -2.17
CA TRP A 425 -9.27 5.56 -1.63
C TRP A 425 -9.48 4.45 -2.67
N LEU A 426 -10.44 4.60 -3.58
CA LEU A 426 -10.63 3.69 -4.70
C LEU A 426 -9.48 3.74 -5.72
N CYS A 427 -8.65 4.79 -5.74
CA CYS A 427 -7.44 4.79 -6.56
C CYS A 427 -6.40 3.74 -6.11
N ASP A 428 -6.55 3.10 -4.94
CA ASP A 428 -5.72 1.95 -4.53
C ASP A 428 -5.82 0.76 -5.50
N CYS A 429 -6.83 0.74 -6.39
CA CYS A 429 -6.90 -0.17 -7.54
C CYS A 429 -5.64 -0.11 -8.42
N TYR A 430 -4.97 1.04 -8.48
CA TYR A 430 -3.70 1.20 -9.20
C TYR A 430 -2.58 0.38 -8.54
N CYS A 431 -2.51 0.37 -7.21
CA CYS A 431 -1.56 -0.45 -6.47
C CYS A 431 -1.85 -1.95 -6.67
N GLU A 432 -3.13 -2.35 -6.67
CA GLU A 432 -3.52 -3.73 -6.97
C GLU A 432 -3.06 -4.17 -8.37
N ALA A 433 -3.33 -3.35 -9.39
CA ALA A 433 -2.88 -3.62 -10.75
C ALA A 433 -1.34 -3.69 -10.82
N GLY A 434 -0.64 -2.85 -10.05
CA GLY A 434 0.81 -2.84 -9.91
C GLY A 434 1.37 -4.17 -9.39
N PHE A 435 0.81 -4.70 -8.30
CA PHE A 435 1.23 -5.98 -7.73
C PHE A 435 0.82 -7.18 -8.58
N THR A 436 -0.38 -7.16 -9.17
CA THR A 436 -0.90 -8.23 -10.04
C THR A 436 -0.03 -8.37 -11.29
N SER A 437 0.35 -7.26 -11.91
CA SER A 437 1.24 -7.22 -13.07
C SER A 437 2.73 -7.42 -12.73
N ARG A 438 3.07 -7.62 -11.45
CA ARG A 438 4.46 -7.67 -10.93
C ARG A 438 5.31 -6.46 -11.30
N THR A 439 4.65 -5.33 -11.53
CA THR A 439 5.31 -4.05 -11.77
C THR A 439 5.65 -3.33 -10.45
N LEU A 440 5.11 -3.85 -9.34
CA LEU A 440 5.50 -3.66 -7.95
C LEU A 440 5.76 -5.03 -7.32
N GLY A 441 6.64 -5.08 -6.32
CA GLY A 441 6.89 -6.25 -5.50
C GLY A 441 6.88 -5.89 -4.02
N ASP A 442 6.78 -6.88 -3.15
CA ASP A 442 6.95 -6.70 -1.71
C ASP A 442 7.88 -7.81 -1.23
N HIS A 443 8.99 -7.42 -0.62
CA HIS A 443 10.07 -8.33 -0.25
C HIS A 443 10.32 -8.29 1.24
N ILE A 444 10.40 -9.48 1.84
CA ILE A 444 10.90 -9.69 3.20
C ILE A 444 12.37 -10.09 3.10
N LEU A 445 13.25 -9.17 3.50
CA LEU A 445 14.70 -9.35 3.53
C LEU A 445 15.11 -9.79 4.92
N THR A 446 15.81 -10.92 5.01
CA THR A 446 16.42 -11.40 6.25
C THR A 446 17.92 -11.30 6.16
N PHE A 447 18.56 -10.74 7.19
CA PHE A 447 20.00 -10.55 7.25
C PHE A 447 20.56 -10.93 8.62
N THR A 448 21.83 -11.34 8.64
CA THR A 448 22.51 -11.88 9.81
C THR A 448 23.90 -11.26 9.98
N ARG A 449 24.50 -11.48 11.14
CA ARG A 449 25.91 -11.16 11.41
C ARG A 449 26.84 -12.25 10.90
N GLU A 450 28.06 -11.86 10.53
CA GLU A 450 29.15 -12.80 10.31
C GLU A 450 29.35 -13.71 11.53
N GLY A 451 29.43 -15.03 11.29
CA GLY A 451 29.62 -16.01 12.36
C GLY A 451 28.36 -16.37 13.15
N CYS A 452 27.17 -15.94 12.73
CA CYS A 452 25.89 -16.36 13.32
C CYS A 452 25.55 -17.83 12.97
N ARG A 453 26.33 -18.77 13.49
CA ARG A 453 26.16 -20.22 13.21
C ARG A 453 24.87 -20.82 13.77
N GLU A 454 24.28 -20.15 14.76
CA GLU A 454 23.00 -20.52 15.36
C GLU A 454 21.83 -20.27 14.42
N TYR A 455 22.01 -19.35 13.45
CA TYR A 455 21.10 -19.18 12.34
C TYR A 455 21.37 -20.31 11.33
N GLY A 456 20.53 -21.33 11.38
CA GLY A 456 20.57 -22.49 10.49
C GLY A 456 20.08 -22.18 9.08
N CYS A 457 19.95 -23.23 8.26
CA CYS A 457 19.53 -23.14 6.87
C CYS A 457 18.18 -23.86 6.68
N ASP A 458 17.17 -23.11 6.25
CA ASP A 458 15.77 -23.58 6.12
C ASP A 458 15.42 -24.02 4.68
N VAL A 459 16.42 -24.38 3.88
CA VAL A 459 16.20 -24.74 2.46
C VAL A 459 15.39 -26.05 2.30
N TYR A 460 15.33 -26.90 3.32
CA TYR A 460 14.67 -28.21 3.28
C TYR A 460 13.55 -28.41 4.31
N SER A 461 13.22 -27.37 5.08
CA SER A 461 12.22 -27.43 6.16
C SER A 461 10.82 -27.04 5.71
#